data_AF-A0A3M4S8S9-F1
#
_entry.id   AF-A0A3M4S8S9-F1
#
_cell.length_a   1.000
_cell.length_b   1.000
_cell.length_c   1.000
_cell.angle_alpha   90.00
_cell.angle_beta   90.00
_cell.angle_gamma   90.00
#
_symmetry.space_group_name_H-M   'P 1'
#
loop_
_entity.id
_entity.type
_entity.pdbx_description
1 polymer ?
#
loop_
_entity_poly.entity_id
_entity_poly.type
_entity_poly.pdbx_seq_one_letter_code
_entity_poly.pdbx_strand_id
1 'polypeptide(L)'
;MKKIVLFLTTAAAVALSGCSSPPQPAAVDFDQKPEVVNTSLPRLVVTHEVIKSAQANGPWSLTLADFQGDRRSYDTAFYYALAHADLIELDTHNLADAARTRQWLLQHGATAPIQANQKAKPVQPVSRTWKHETTTSSLTYRATTLCVDCENVSITLHKYAEEQ
;
A
#
# COMPACT_ATOMS: atom_id res chain seq x y z
N MET A 1 28.62 4.45 -77.77
CA MET A 1 28.66 3.82 -76.41
C MET A 1 28.14 4.73 -75.29
N LYS A 2 28.35 6.06 -75.33
CA LYS A 2 27.94 7.03 -74.28
C LYS A 2 26.41 7.21 -74.10
N LYS A 3 25.62 6.99 -75.16
CA LYS A 3 24.14 7.11 -75.13
C LYS A 3 23.44 5.93 -74.44
N ILE A 4 24.07 4.75 -74.43
CA ILE A 4 23.50 3.53 -73.83
C ILE A 4 23.68 3.54 -72.31
N VAL A 5 24.82 4.05 -71.83
CA VAL A 5 25.10 4.20 -70.39
C VAL A 5 24.17 5.23 -69.73
N LEU A 6 23.80 6.31 -70.44
CA LEU A 6 22.91 7.35 -69.91
C LEU A 6 21.44 6.87 -69.77
N PHE A 7 21.01 5.97 -70.65
CA PHE A 7 19.65 5.39 -70.62
C PHE A 7 19.50 4.34 -69.50
N LEU A 8 20.55 3.57 -69.23
CA LEU A 8 20.54 2.56 -68.17
C LEU A 8 20.56 3.17 -66.76
N THR A 9 21.25 4.30 -66.57
CA THR A 9 21.28 5.00 -65.27
C THR A 9 19.99 5.74 -64.96
N THR A 10 19.29 6.27 -65.97
CA THR A 10 17.98 6.91 -65.81
C THR A 10 16.86 5.90 -65.52
N ALA A 11 16.89 4.72 -66.14
CA ALA A 11 15.92 3.66 -65.86
C ALA A 11 16.05 3.10 -64.42
N ALA A 12 17.28 2.97 -63.90
CA ALA A 12 17.51 2.51 -62.53
C ALA A 12 17.04 3.50 -61.46
N ALA A 13 17.11 4.81 -61.74
CA ALA A 13 16.64 5.85 -60.81
C ALA A 13 15.10 5.91 -60.68
N VAL A 14 14.36 5.54 -61.72
CA VAL A 14 12.89 5.51 -61.71
C VAL A 14 12.34 4.27 -60.99
N ALA A 15 13.10 3.17 -60.94
CA ALA A 15 12.68 1.96 -60.23
C ALA A 15 12.78 2.08 -58.69
N LEU A 16 13.53 3.06 -58.18
CA LEU A 16 13.79 3.26 -56.75
C LEU A 16 12.86 4.29 -56.08
N SER A 17 11.97 4.96 -56.83
CA SER A 17 11.00 5.92 -56.27
C SER A 17 9.71 5.27 -55.75
N GLY A 18 9.67 3.93 -55.68
CA GLY A 18 8.59 3.15 -55.08
C GLY A 18 8.55 3.20 -53.55
N CYS A 19 8.68 4.37 -52.92
CA CYS A 19 8.22 4.54 -51.55
C CYS A 19 6.70 4.78 -51.59
N SER A 20 5.95 3.69 -51.75
CA SER A 20 4.49 3.70 -51.63
C SER A 20 4.14 4.09 -50.20
N SER A 21 3.84 5.37 -49.99
CA SER A 21 3.17 5.79 -48.76
C SER A 21 1.93 4.90 -48.57
N PRO A 22 1.66 4.40 -47.35
CA PRO A 22 0.40 3.74 -47.08
C PRO A 22 -0.75 4.63 -47.55
N PRO A 23 -1.83 4.05 -48.12
CA PRO A 23 -3.04 4.82 -48.41
C PRO A 23 -3.49 5.52 -47.13
N GLN A 24 -4.04 6.73 -47.26
CA GLN A 24 -4.60 7.41 -46.10
C GLN A 24 -5.64 6.50 -45.43
N PRO A 25 -5.63 6.38 -44.10
CA PRO A 25 -6.64 5.62 -43.40
C PRO A 25 -8.02 6.17 -43.75
N ALA A 26 -8.97 5.28 -43.97
CA ALA A 26 -10.35 5.68 -44.20
C ALA A 26 -10.82 6.55 -43.01
N ALA A 27 -11.51 7.65 -43.32
CA ALA A 27 -12.11 8.48 -42.30
C ALA A 27 -13.13 7.66 -41.51
N VAL A 28 -13.16 7.84 -40.19
CA VAL A 28 -14.13 7.17 -39.32
C VAL A 28 -15.53 7.68 -39.68
N ASP A 29 -16.43 6.76 -40.00
CA ASP A 29 -17.85 7.04 -40.20
C ASP A 29 -18.54 7.08 -38.83
N PHE A 30 -18.87 8.30 -38.37
CA PHE A 30 -19.53 8.52 -37.08
C PHE A 30 -21.04 8.26 -37.12
N ASP A 31 -21.65 8.16 -38.31
CA ASP A 31 -23.07 7.88 -38.49
C ASP A 31 -23.36 6.37 -38.60
N GLN A 32 -22.30 5.55 -38.76
CA GLN A 32 -22.39 4.10 -38.77
C GLN A 32 -22.78 3.57 -37.38
N LYS A 33 -23.61 2.50 -37.37
CA LYS A 33 -24.02 1.84 -36.13
C LYS A 33 -22.79 1.30 -35.37
N PRO A 34 -22.58 1.65 -34.09
CA PRO A 34 -21.46 1.16 -33.31
C PRO A 34 -21.45 -0.36 -33.21
N GLU A 35 -20.31 -0.98 -33.54
CA GLU A 35 -20.07 -2.41 -33.35
C GLU A 35 -19.14 -2.62 -32.15
N VAL A 36 -19.50 -3.56 -31.27
CA VAL A 36 -18.67 -3.90 -30.11
C VAL A 36 -17.54 -4.83 -30.56
N VAL A 37 -16.33 -4.29 -30.65
CA VAL A 37 -15.14 -5.03 -31.10
C VAL A 37 -14.45 -5.87 -30.01
N ASN A 38 -14.85 -5.70 -28.74
CA ASN A 38 -14.16 -6.27 -27.57
C ASN A 38 -14.93 -7.44 -26.91
N THR A 39 -15.75 -8.17 -27.66
CA THR A 39 -16.61 -9.25 -27.12
C THR A 39 -15.85 -10.44 -26.55
N SER A 40 -14.60 -10.64 -26.96
CA SER A 40 -13.71 -11.72 -26.51
C SER A 40 -12.69 -11.29 -25.43
N LEU A 41 -12.64 -10.00 -25.07
CA LEU A 41 -11.72 -9.56 -24.02
C LEU A 41 -12.21 -10.07 -22.66
N PRO A 42 -11.30 -10.60 -21.81
CA PRO A 42 -11.64 -10.93 -20.43
C PRO A 42 -12.24 -9.70 -19.75
N ARG A 43 -13.40 -9.88 -19.11
CA ARG A 43 -13.95 -8.84 -18.24
C ARG A 43 -13.00 -8.69 -17.07
N LEU A 44 -12.38 -7.50 -16.93
CA LEU A 44 -11.69 -7.11 -15.70
C LEU A 44 -12.71 -7.15 -14.56
N VAL A 45 -12.61 -8.18 -13.72
CA VAL A 45 -13.33 -8.24 -12.45
C VAL A 45 -12.38 -7.64 -11.42
N VAL A 46 -12.71 -6.45 -10.95
CA VAL A 46 -11.98 -5.84 -9.83
C VAL A 46 -12.42 -6.58 -8.56
N THR A 47 -11.58 -7.48 -8.08
CA THR A 47 -11.76 -8.11 -6.77
C THR A 47 -10.98 -7.33 -5.72
N HIS A 48 -11.54 -7.19 -4.52
CA HIS A 48 -10.84 -6.66 -3.35
C HIS A 48 -10.13 -7.78 -2.57
N GLU A 49 -9.97 -8.93 -3.20
CA GLU A 49 -9.35 -10.10 -2.60
C GLU A 49 -7.84 -9.99 -2.68
N VAL A 50 -7.19 -10.22 -1.55
CA VAL A 50 -5.73 -10.32 -1.50
C VAL A 50 -5.34 -11.68 -2.06
N ILE A 51 -4.60 -11.67 -3.18
CA ILE A 51 -3.98 -12.87 -3.72
C ILE A 51 -2.79 -13.22 -2.84
N LYS A 52 -2.94 -14.24 -1.99
CA LYS A 52 -1.85 -14.72 -1.14
C LYS A 52 -0.74 -15.34 -1.99
N SER A 53 0.53 -15.11 -1.62
CA SER A 53 1.67 -15.81 -2.22
C SER A 53 1.53 -17.30 -1.90
N ALA A 54 1.74 -18.15 -2.91
CA ALA A 54 1.69 -19.60 -2.76
C ALA A 54 2.89 -20.17 -1.98
N GLN A 55 3.93 -19.37 -1.74
CA GLN A 55 5.10 -19.77 -0.97
C GLN A 55 5.46 -18.65 0.01
N ALA A 56 5.42 -18.98 1.31
CA ALA A 56 6.10 -18.22 2.34
C ALA A 56 7.45 -18.90 2.64
N ASN A 57 8.52 -18.12 2.84
CA ASN A 57 9.86 -18.64 3.17
C ASN A 57 9.94 -19.13 4.63
N GLY A 58 8.99 -19.97 5.06
CA GLY A 58 8.83 -20.42 6.44
C GLY A 58 8.07 -19.43 7.34
N PRO A 59 7.94 -19.75 8.64
CA PRO A 59 7.23 -18.92 9.60
C PRO A 59 7.99 -17.61 9.85
N TRP A 60 7.25 -16.52 10.01
CA TRP A 60 7.81 -15.21 10.32
C TRP A 60 6.85 -14.38 11.17
N SER A 61 7.41 -13.38 11.85
CA SER A 61 6.63 -12.39 12.58
C SER A 61 7.18 -10.99 12.34
N LEU A 62 6.31 -10.00 12.16
CA LEU A 62 6.68 -8.58 12.07
C LEU A 62 5.96 -7.80 13.17
N THR A 63 6.72 -7.11 14.04
CA THR A 63 6.17 -6.28 15.11
C THR A 63 6.43 -4.80 14.85
N LEU A 64 5.38 -3.99 14.97
CA LEU A 64 5.44 -2.53 14.98
C LEU A 64 4.92 -2.02 16.31
N ALA A 65 5.82 -1.57 17.18
CA ALA A 65 5.49 -1.10 18.53
C ALA A 65 4.82 0.28 18.57
N ASP A 66 4.86 1.03 17.47
CA ASP A 66 4.30 2.38 17.37
C ASP A 66 3.52 2.53 16.07
N PHE A 67 2.36 1.87 16.04
CA PHE A 67 1.42 1.98 14.95
C PHE A 67 0.68 3.31 15.01
N GLN A 68 0.75 4.10 13.92
CA GLN A 68 0.16 5.44 13.84
C GLN A 68 -0.86 5.59 12.70
N GLY A 69 -1.22 4.50 12.01
CA GLY A 69 -2.12 4.53 10.86
C GLY A 69 -1.63 5.51 9.79
N ASP A 70 -2.54 6.34 9.27
CA ASP A 70 -2.27 7.29 8.19
C ASP A 70 -1.24 8.39 8.54
N ARG A 71 -0.84 8.51 9.81
CA ARG A 71 0.20 9.49 10.22
C ARG A 71 1.61 9.04 9.82
N ARG A 72 1.79 7.76 9.46
CA ARG A 72 3.08 7.20 9.05
C ARG A 72 2.90 6.42 7.73
N SER A 73 3.83 6.63 6.82
CA SER A 73 3.99 5.71 5.68
C SER A 73 4.71 4.44 6.11
N TYR A 74 4.16 3.29 5.75
CA TYR A 74 4.77 1.98 5.97
C TYR A 74 5.46 1.49 4.70
N ASP A 75 6.47 0.64 4.85
CA ASP A 75 7.19 0.06 3.72
C ASP A 75 6.44 -1.12 3.09
N THR A 76 6.94 -1.59 1.96
CA THR A 76 6.36 -2.74 1.24
C THR A 76 6.37 -4.01 2.10
N ALA A 77 7.35 -4.17 3.00
CA ALA A 77 7.45 -5.34 3.87
C ALA A 77 6.28 -5.40 4.86
N PHE A 78 5.86 -4.26 5.40
CA PHE A 78 4.67 -4.17 6.23
C PHE A 78 3.40 -4.59 5.49
N TYR A 79 3.15 -4.03 4.30
CA TYR A 79 1.95 -4.36 3.53
C TYR A 79 1.94 -5.82 3.06
N TYR A 80 3.11 -6.37 2.70
CA TYR A 80 3.28 -7.79 2.44
C TYR A 80 2.91 -8.61 3.68
N ALA A 81 3.45 -8.27 4.85
CA ALA A 81 3.12 -8.96 6.09
C ALA A 81 1.63 -8.85 6.44
N LEU A 82 1.00 -7.69 6.23
CA LEU A 82 -0.41 -7.46 6.51
C LEU A 82 -1.33 -8.33 5.64
N ALA A 83 -1.00 -8.43 4.36
CA ALA A 83 -1.72 -9.22 3.36
C ALA A 83 -1.58 -10.74 3.59
N HIS A 84 -0.40 -11.18 4.03
CA HIS A 84 -0.04 -12.60 4.10
C HIS A 84 -0.05 -13.21 5.51
N ALA A 85 -0.33 -12.41 6.55
CA ALA A 85 -0.47 -12.92 7.90
C ALA A 85 -1.54 -14.02 7.99
N ASP A 86 -1.34 -14.92 8.94
CA ASP A 86 -2.31 -15.91 9.40
C ASP A 86 -2.97 -15.46 10.72
N LEU A 87 -2.31 -14.59 11.48
CA LEU A 87 -2.85 -13.93 12.67
C LEU A 87 -2.30 -12.51 12.79
N ILE A 88 -3.15 -11.58 13.23
CA ILE A 88 -2.75 -10.22 13.60
C ILE A 88 -3.09 -9.99 15.07
N GLU A 89 -2.07 -9.73 15.88
CA GLU A 89 -2.22 -9.33 17.28
C GLU A 89 -2.13 -7.82 17.40
N LEU A 90 -3.09 -7.27 18.16
CA LEU A 90 -3.24 -5.85 18.39
C LEU A 90 -3.15 -5.58 19.89
N ASP A 91 -2.01 -5.06 20.31
CA ASP A 91 -1.74 -4.70 21.69
C ASP A 91 -2.08 -3.23 21.90
N THR A 92 -3.08 -2.97 22.75
CA THR A 92 -3.49 -1.61 23.10
C THR A 92 -4.08 -1.56 24.50
N HIS A 93 -4.14 -0.36 25.06
CA HIS A 93 -4.71 -0.11 26.38
C HIS A 93 -6.15 0.42 26.30
N ASN A 94 -6.62 0.77 25.10
CA ASN A 94 -7.91 1.40 24.87
C ASN A 94 -8.72 0.63 23.82
N LEU A 95 -9.97 0.28 24.15
CA LEU A 95 -10.89 -0.39 23.21
C LEU A 95 -11.22 0.45 21.99
N ALA A 96 -11.29 1.77 22.13
CA ALA A 96 -11.54 2.66 21.01
C ALA A 96 -10.37 2.63 20.02
N ASP A 97 -9.14 2.50 20.51
CA ASP A 97 -7.94 2.41 19.68
C ASP A 97 -7.88 1.03 19.01
N ALA A 98 -8.28 -0.02 19.73
CA ALA A 98 -8.43 -1.35 19.15
C ALA A 98 -9.37 -1.36 17.94
N ALA A 99 -10.55 -0.74 18.09
CA ALA A 99 -11.56 -0.68 17.04
C ALA A 99 -11.09 0.14 15.82
N ARG A 100 -10.50 1.32 16.05
CA ARG A 100 -9.98 2.17 14.97
C ARG A 100 -8.83 1.49 14.21
N THR A 101 -7.88 0.90 14.93
CA THR A 101 -6.77 0.18 14.29
C THR A 101 -7.27 -1.03 13.53
N ARG A 102 -8.22 -1.81 14.08
CA ARG A 102 -8.84 -2.93 13.35
C ARG A 102 -9.46 -2.47 12.03
N GLN A 103 -10.24 -1.39 12.06
CA GLN A 103 -10.86 -0.84 10.85
C GLN A 103 -9.82 -0.41 9.82
N TRP A 104 -8.77 0.29 10.27
CA TRP A 104 -7.67 0.71 9.40
C TRP A 104 -7.00 -0.49 8.73
N LEU A 105 -6.66 -1.54 9.50
CA LEU A 105 -6.01 -2.75 8.98
C LEU A 105 -6.88 -3.44 7.91
N LEU A 106 -8.18 -3.57 8.15
CA LEU A 106 -9.13 -4.16 7.19
C LEU A 106 -9.23 -3.35 5.89
N GLN A 107 -9.23 -2.02 5.99
CA GLN A 107 -9.25 -1.12 4.82
C GLN A 107 -7.94 -1.20 4.01
N HIS A 108 -6.84 -1.62 4.63
CA HIS A 108 -5.52 -1.69 4.00
C HIS A 108 -5.06 -3.12 3.66
N GLY A 109 -5.99 -4.07 3.59
CA GLY A 109 -5.72 -5.41 3.05
C GLY A 109 -5.43 -6.49 4.09
N ALA A 110 -5.73 -6.26 5.37
CA ALA A 110 -5.71 -7.34 6.35
C ALA A 110 -6.77 -8.41 6.01
N THR A 111 -6.33 -9.66 5.85
CA THR A 111 -7.23 -10.81 5.63
C THR A 111 -7.26 -11.80 6.77
N ALA A 112 -6.30 -11.69 7.70
CA ALA A 112 -6.18 -12.57 8.85
C ALA A 112 -7.15 -12.20 9.97
N PRO A 113 -7.50 -13.15 10.87
CA PRO A 113 -8.12 -12.83 12.14
C PRO A 113 -7.30 -11.79 12.93
N ILE A 114 -7.98 -10.77 13.45
CA ILE A 114 -7.38 -9.74 14.30
C ILE A 114 -7.81 -9.98 15.75
N GLN A 115 -6.83 -10.27 16.61
CA GLN A 115 -7.00 -10.45 18.05
C GLN A 115 -6.52 -9.20 18.79
N ALA A 116 -7.42 -8.57 19.56
CA ALA A 116 -7.07 -7.41 20.36
C ALA A 116 -6.77 -7.83 21.79
N ASN A 117 -5.52 -7.62 22.21
CA ASN A 117 -5.06 -7.84 23.56
C ASN A 117 -5.08 -6.51 24.30
N GLN A 118 -5.98 -6.41 25.28
CA GLN A 118 -5.94 -5.30 26.22
C GLN A 118 -4.80 -5.53 27.19
N LYS A 119 -3.67 -4.84 27.03
CA LYS A 119 -2.65 -4.84 28.09
C LYS A 119 -3.17 -3.94 29.20
N ALA A 120 -3.59 -4.52 30.33
CA ALA A 120 -3.82 -3.72 31.52
C ALA A 120 -2.45 -3.20 32.02
N LYS A 121 -2.31 -1.90 32.32
CA LYS A 121 -1.10 -1.39 32.98
C LYS A 121 -1.35 -1.20 34.49
N PRO A 122 -0.44 -1.66 35.38
CA PRO A 122 -0.32 -1.04 36.70
C PRO A 122 0.10 0.42 36.47
N VAL A 123 -0.72 1.36 36.94
CA VAL A 123 -0.41 2.79 36.91
C VAL A 123 0.85 3.02 37.74
N GLN A 124 1.99 3.31 37.12
CA GLN A 124 3.10 3.95 37.83
C GLN A 124 2.99 5.46 37.60
N PRO A 125 2.68 6.25 38.65
CA PRO A 125 2.61 7.70 38.52
C PRO A 125 4.02 8.27 38.32
N VAL A 126 4.28 8.86 37.15
CA VAL A 126 5.49 9.67 36.95
C VAL A 126 5.25 11.02 37.64
N SER A 127 5.72 11.18 38.88
CA SER A 127 5.68 12.46 39.57
C SER A 127 6.78 13.38 39.06
N ARG A 128 6.42 14.49 38.38
CA ARG A 128 7.32 15.63 38.17
C ARG A 128 6.98 16.73 39.18
N THR A 129 7.95 17.15 39.97
CA THR A 129 7.84 18.27 40.92
C THR A 129 8.39 19.54 40.28
N TRP A 130 7.57 20.59 40.20
CA TRP A 130 8.02 21.94 39.87
C TRP A 130 8.12 22.74 41.16
N LYS A 131 9.24 23.44 41.36
CA LYS A 131 9.42 24.34 42.50
C LYS A 131 9.31 25.77 41.98
N HIS A 132 8.24 26.47 42.37
CA HIS A 132 8.12 27.90 42.10
C HIS A 132 8.57 28.65 43.35
N GLU A 133 9.58 29.49 43.22
CA GLU A 133 10.11 30.31 44.30
C GLU A 133 9.61 31.74 44.05
N THR A 134 8.79 32.25 44.96
CA THR A 134 8.45 33.68 45.03
C THR A 134 8.97 34.21 46.35
N THR A 135 9.48 35.45 46.35
CA THR A 135 10.34 36.09 47.37
C THR A 135 9.77 36.14 48.80
N THR A 136 8.65 35.48 49.10
CA THR A 136 8.10 35.45 50.47
C THR A 136 7.45 34.11 50.86
N SER A 137 7.37 33.11 49.97
CA SER A 137 6.86 31.77 50.35
C SER A 137 7.08 30.72 49.26
N SER A 138 7.56 29.53 49.64
CA SER A 138 7.64 28.37 48.76
C SER A 138 6.40 27.49 48.89
N LEU A 139 5.64 27.32 47.82
CA LEU A 139 4.50 26.40 47.75
C LEU A 139 4.86 25.28 46.77
N THR A 140 4.75 24.03 47.23
CA THR A 140 5.02 22.85 46.38
C THR A 140 3.68 22.29 45.90
N TYR A 141 3.40 22.42 44.61
CA TYR A 141 2.22 21.82 43.99
C TYR A 141 2.63 20.50 43.32
N ARG A 142 1.90 19.42 43.63
CA ARG A 142 2.09 18.12 42.98
C ARG A 142 0.97 17.94 41.96
N ALA A 143 1.25 18.24 40.69
CA ALA A 143 0.36 17.90 39.60
C ALA A 143 0.76 16.54 39.03
N THR A 144 -0.12 15.55 39.14
CA THR A 144 0.04 14.27 38.47
C THR A 144 -0.51 14.42 37.05
N THR A 145 0.33 14.80 36.09
CA THR A 145 -0.03 14.65 34.68
C THR A 145 0.07 13.17 34.35
N LEU A 146 -1.08 12.48 34.36
CA LEU A 146 -1.22 11.24 33.61
C LEU A 146 -1.03 11.61 32.14
N CYS A 147 0.03 11.11 31.50
CA CYS A 147 0.08 11.14 30.04
C CYS A 147 -0.99 10.16 29.53
N VAL A 148 -2.19 10.66 29.25
CA VAL A 148 -3.31 9.86 28.73
C VAL A 148 -3.08 9.44 27.26
N ASP A 149 -2.13 10.10 26.56
CA ASP A 149 -1.89 9.92 25.12
C ASP A 149 -0.55 9.25 24.76
N CYS A 150 0.15 8.63 25.70
CA CYS A 150 1.47 8.01 25.44
C CYS A 150 1.44 6.49 25.21
N GLU A 151 0.27 5.88 25.09
CA GLU A 151 0.18 4.44 24.80
C GLU A 151 0.00 4.18 23.31
N ASN A 152 1.14 3.97 22.67
CA ASN A 152 1.18 3.61 21.28
C ASN A 152 0.58 2.21 21.09
N VAL A 153 -0.22 2.08 20.03
CA VAL A 153 -0.74 0.79 19.60
C VAL A 153 0.43 -0.04 19.05
N SER A 154 0.59 -1.26 19.55
CA SER A 154 1.54 -2.22 18.98
C SER A 154 0.80 -3.26 18.16
N ILE A 155 1.31 -3.57 16.98
CA ILE A 155 0.77 -4.63 16.13
C ILE A 155 1.84 -5.68 15.85
N THR A 156 1.45 -6.95 15.92
CA THR A 156 2.29 -8.08 15.53
C THR A 156 1.57 -8.91 14.48
N LEU A 157 2.23 -9.10 13.33
CA LEU A 157 1.73 -9.86 12.20
C LEU A 157 2.46 -11.20 12.19
N HIS A 158 1.73 -12.30 12.23
CA HIS A 158 2.29 -13.65 12.29
C HIS A 158 1.98 -14.43 11.01
N LYS A 159 2.97 -15.19 10.54
CA LYS A 159 2.82 -16.24 9.53
C LYS A 159 3.31 -17.55 10.14
N TYR A 160 2.45 -18.55 10.12
CA TYR A 160 2.79 -19.88 10.59
C TYR A 160 3.36 -20.72 9.44
N ALA A 161 4.04 -21.81 9.78
CA ALA A 161 4.45 -22.77 8.78
C ALA A 161 3.20 -23.41 8.15
N GLU A 162 3.22 -23.60 6.83
CA GLU A 162 2.19 -24.39 6.16
C GLU A 162 2.42 -25.87 6.51
N GLU A 163 1.40 -26.53 7.06
CA GLU A 163 1.45 -27.98 7.26
C GLU A 163 1.45 -28.66 5.88
N GLN A 164 2.48 -29.46 5.61
CA GLN A 164 2.66 -30.22 4.36
C GLN A 164 1.83 -31.51 4.37
#